data_AF-A0ABD0SDJ5-F1
#
_entry.id   AF-A0ABD0SDJ5-F1
#
_cell.length_a   1.000
_cell.length_b   1.000
_cell.length_c   1.000
_cell.angle_alpha   90.00
_cell.angle_beta   90.00
_cell.angle_gamma   90.00
#
_symmetry.space_group_name_H-M   'P 1'
#
loop_
_entity.id
_entity.type
_entity.pdbx_description
1 polymer ?
#
loop_
_entity_poly.entity_id
_entity_poly.type
_entity_poly.pdbx_seq_one_letter_code
_entity_poly.pdbx_strand_id
1 'polypeptide(L)'
;MAGFGTNLDIYVFLRKGDLKDYKRLHQAILDCILFEISQEDSAKILNFVRSLTVNLNRRWTEAHRVQKTFMKKHMNWLETRIKWPECESVNLAEIFEETGNLDHEFTEEAAVLPVASTSKATSDMGTSTDIISRKPFEDLGNKQKKRRTGTLLDCPEEELTFAFVTKLKSNGKEVLARIIDHLIKKPEKVKDVDSFLFINEKKESMQEDQDLALTTSLDLSKWKYLTLRSALSQQLKLPFYHKLLEAKKRCYPDARDIEISEDGVKVKLQAL
;
A
#
# COMPACT_ATOMS: atom_id res chain seq x y z
N MET A 1 -0.01 1.45 5.06
CA MET A 1 0.54 2.07 6.29
C MET A 1 -0.60 2.19 7.29
N ALA A 2 -0.33 2.03 8.59
CA ALA A 2 -1.38 2.16 9.61
C ALA A 2 -1.68 3.65 9.85
N GLY A 3 -2.95 4.05 9.78
CA GLY A 3 -3.36 5.39 10.17
C GLY A 3 -3.25 5.58 11.68
N PHE A 4 -2.86 6.78 12.14
CA PHE A 4 -2.85 7.14 13.56
C PHE A 4 -4.16 7.85 13.94
N GLY A 5 -5.30 7.18 13.74
CA GLY A 5 -6.62 7.78 13.96
C GLY A 5 -7.07 7.74 15.43
N THR A 6 -6.68 6.70 16.15
CA THR A 6 -7.12 6.40 17.52
C THR A 6 -5.93 6.24 18.47
N ASN A 7 -6.19 6.38 19.78
CA ASN A 7 -5.15 6.11 20.78
C ASN A 7 -4.70 4.64 20.76
N LEU A 8 -5.55 3.72 20.29
CA LEU A 8 -5.20 2.32 20.07
C LEU A 8 -4.09 2.16 19.03
N ASP A 9 -4.16 2.89 17.92
CA ASP A 9 -3.16 2.83 16.84
C ASP A 9 -1.78 3.22 17.36
N ILE A 10 -1.72 4.31 18.13
CA ILE A 10 -0.48 4.74 18.79
C ILE A 10 0.02 3.70 19.78
N TYR A 11 -0.86 3.11 20.59
CA TYR A 11 -0.48 2.05 21.53
C TYR A 11 0.13 0.84 20.80
N VAL A 12 -0.53 0.36 19.74
CA VAL A 12 -0.06 -0.77 18.93
C VAL A 12 1.30 -0.45 18.28
N PHE A 13 1.48 0.78 17.79
CA PHE A 13 2.75 1.23 17.22
C PHE A 13 3.88 1.23 18.26
N LEU A 14 3.69 1.93 19.39
CA LEU A 14 4.71 2.07 20.44
C LEU A 14 5.05 0.76 21.12
N ARG A 15 4.10 -0.18 21.20
CA ARG A 15 4.31 -1.48 21.81
C ARG A 15 5.34 -2.36 21.09
N LYS A 16 5.63 -2.08 19.82
CA LYS A 16 6.73 -2.74 19.09
C LYS A 16 8.12 -2.28 19.59
N GLY A 17 8.19 -1.35 20.54
CA GLY A 17 9.43 -0.87 21.14
C GLY A 17 9.20 -0.38 22.57
N ASP A 18 9.93 0.67 22.95
CA ASP A 18 9.73 1.35 24.24
C ASP A 18 8.52 2.30 24.15
N LEU A 19 7.58 2.16 25.09
CA LEU A 19 6.43 3.04 25.23
C LEU A 19 6.81 4.49 25.55
N LYS A 20 8.07 4.75 25.93
CA LYS A 20 8.60 6.10 26.17
C LYS A 20 9.25 6.74 24.94
N ASP A 21 9.41 6.00 23.85
CA ASP A 21 10.11 6.47 22.65
C ASP A 21 9.24 7.38 21.78
N TYR A 22 8.98 8.58 22.29
CA TYR A 22 8.21 9.60 21.57
C TYR A 22 8.91 10.09 20.30
N LYS A 23 10.25 9.95 20.19
CA LYS A 23 11.01 10.36 19.00
C LYS A 23 10.68 9.45 17.82
N ARG A 24 10.63 8.14 18.07
CA ARG A 24 10.23 7.16 17.04
C ARG A 24 8.80 7.38 16.57
N LEU A 25 7.88 7.69 17.49
CA LEU A 25 6.49 8.03 17.12
C LEU A 25 6.41 9.33 16.33
N HIS A 26 7.15 10.36 16.74
CA HIS A 26 7.22 11.63 16.01
C HIS A 26 7.73 11.43 14.58
N GLN A 27 8.84 10.70 14.40
CA GLN A 27 9.36 10.40 13.07
C GLN A 27 8.34 9.63 12.21
N ALA A 28 7.69 8.61 12.77
CA ALA A 28 6.68 7.84 12.03
C ALA A 28 5.47 8.68 11.60
N ILE A 29 5.08 9.67 12.41
CA ILE A 29 4.03 10.64 12.05
C ILE A 29 4.52 11.55 10.92
N LEU A 30 5.76 12.05 10.99
CA LEU A 30 6.36 12.87 9.93
C LEU A 30 6.47 12.09 8.61
N ASP A 31 6.86 10.82 8.65
CA ASP A 31 6.96 9.97 7.46
C ASP A 31 5.59 9.71 6.79
N CYS A 32 4.50 9.84 7.54
CA CYS A 32 3.14 9.77 6.99
C CYS A 32 2.68 11.08 6.34
N ILE A 33 3.35 12.19 6.59
CA ILE A 33 2.98 13.50 6.04
C ILE A 33 3.78 13.70 4.75
N LEU A 34 3.08 13.72 3.62
CA LEU A 34 3.70 13.80 2.29
C LEU A 34 4.28 15.19 1.95
N PHE A 35 4.03 16.20 2.78
CA PHE A 35 4.38 17.59 2.54
C PHE A 35 5.46 18.10 3.49
N GLU A 36 6.25 19.08 3.05
CA GLU A 36 7.20 19.77 3.91
C GLU A 36 6.46 20.55 5.01
N ILE A 37 6.72 20.20 6.26
CA ILE A 37 6.11 20.84 7.43
C ILE A 37 7.02 21.96 7.91
N SER A 38 6.43 23.10 8.27
CA SER A 38 7.14 24.18 8.94
C SER A 38 7.83 23.69 10.23
N GLN A 39 9.00 24.25 10.56
CA GLN A 39 9.73 23.92 11.78
C GLN A 39 8.88 24.17 13.04
N GLU A 40 8.01 25.19 13.02
CA GLU A 40 7.11 25.52 14.12
C GLU A 40 6.03 24.45 14.30
N ASP A 41 5.39 24.01 13.21
CA ASP A 41 4.39 22.95 13.24
C ASP A 41 5.01 21.61 13.65
N SER A 42 6.22 21.29 13.17
CA SER A 42 6.96 20.10 13.61
C SER A 42 7.21 20.11 15.13
N ALA A 43 7.53 21.29 15.70
CA ALA A 43 7.69 21.44 17.15
C ALA A 43 6.36 21.30 17.92
N LYS A 44 5.25 21.82 17.38
CA LYS A 44 3.90 21.61 17.94
C LYS A 44 3.54 20.12 17.99
N ILE A 45 3.75 19.40 16.88
CA ILE A 45 3.51 17.95 16.79
C ILE A 45 4.40 17.20 17.80
N LEU A 46 5.68 17.54 17.90
CA LEU A 46 6.60 16.89 18.83
C LEU A 46 6.13 17.03 20.29
N ASN A 47 5.71 18.24 20.69
CA ASN A 47 5.23 18.50 22.05
C ASN A 47 3.91 17.76 22.34
N PHE A 48 3.02 17.69 21.35
CA PHE A 48 1.80 16.89 21.42
C PHE A 48 2.10 15.40 21.62
N VAL A 49 2.99 14.84 20.78
CA VAL A 49 3.40 13.43 20.84
C VAL A 49 4.05 13.09 22.19
N ARG A 50 4.88 13.98 22.73
CA ARG A 50 5.45 13.84 24.09
C ARG A 50 4.34 13.74 25.14
N SER A 51 3.38 14.66 25.14
CA SER A 51 2.26 14.68 26.09
C SER A 51 1.44 13.39 26.02
N LEU A 52 1.13 12.94 24.79
CA LEU A 52 0.38 11.73 24.53
C LEU A 52 1.12 10.48 25.05
N THR A 53 2.42 10.39 24.79
CA THR A 53 3.29 9.29 25.26
C THR A 53 3.36 9.23 26.78
N VAL A 54 3.46 10.38 27.45
CA VAL A 54 3.44 10.47 28.93
C VAL A 54 2.10 9.97 29.49
N ASN A 55 0.98 10.38 28.89
CA ASN A 55 -0.37 9.95 29.32
C ASN A 55 -0.56 8.44 29.12
N LEU A 56 -0.10 7.93 27.97
CA LEU A 56 -0.13 6.50 27.66
C LEU A 56 0.70 5.69 28.66
N ASN A 57 1.92 6.13 28.97
CA ASN A 57 2.79 5.45 29.94
C ASN A 57 2.23 5.51 31.38
N ARG A 58 1.56 6.61 31.75
CA ARG A 58 0.84 6.72 33.03
C ARG A 58 -0.27 5.66 33.12
N ARG A 59 -1.15 5.58 32.13
CA ARG A 59 -2.24 4.58 32.05
C ARG A 59 -1.69 3.15 32.00
N TRP A 60 -0.59 2.93 31.30
CA TRP A 60 0.11 1.65 31.27
C TRP A 60 0.59 1.22 32.66
N THR A 61 1.11 2.17 33.43
CA THR A 61 1.57 1.94 34.81
C THR A 61 0.38 1.68 35.75
N GLU A 62 -0.74 2.41 35.60
CA GLU A 62 -1.99 2.19 36.34
C GLU A 62 -2.65 0.83 36.06
N ALA A 63 -2.32 0.20 34.94
CA ALA A 63 -2.73 -1.16 34.58
C ALA A 63 -1.69 -2.22 34.99
N HIS A 64 -0.74 -1.85 35.86
CA HIS A 64 0.38 -2.69 36.29
C HIS A 64 1.20 -3.27 35.14
N ARG A 65 1.25 -2.57 34.00
CA ARG A 65 1.94 -3.01 32.79
C ARG A 65 1.44 -4.36 32.26
N VAL A 66 0.18 -4.71 32.52
CA VAL A 66 -0.45 -5.92 32.00
C VAL A 66 -1.40 -5.54 30.87
N GLN A 67 -1.15 -6.04 29.66
CA GLN A 67 -1.93 -5.70 28.46
C GLN A 67 -3.43 -5.95 28.66
N LYS A 68 -3.81 -7.13 29.12
CA LYS A 68 -5.22 -7.49 29.28
C LYS A 68 -5.94 -6.52 30.21
N THR A 69 -5.29 -6.13 31.31
CA THR A 69 -5.79 -5.14 32.26
C THR A 69 -5.87 -3.75 31.63
N PHE A 70 -4.84 -3.35 30.87
CA PHE A 70 -4.79 -2.05 30.20
C PHE A 70 -5.91 -1.89 29.17
N MET A 71 -6.07 -2.87 28.28
CA MET A 71 -7.13 -2.88 27.25
C MET A 71 -8.50 -2.82 27.92
N LYS A 72 -8.76 -3.66 28.94
CA LYS A 72 -10.05 -3.67 29.65
C LYS A 72 -10.33 -2.37 30.40
N LYS A 73 -9.34 -1.81 31.10
CA LYS A 73 -9.50 -0.63 31.97
C LYS A 73 -9.59 0.67 31.18
N HIS A 74 -8.93 0.75 30.01
CA HIS A 74 -8.82 1.98 29.22
C HIS A 74 -9.39 1.84 27.81
N MET A 75 -10.27 0.86 27.54
CA MET A 75 -10.87 0.63 26.22
C MET A 75 -11.47 1.89 25.63
N ASN A 76 -12.34 2.57 26.37
CA ASN A 76 -13.01 3.79 25.91
C ASN A 76 -12.01 4.89 25.53
N TRP A 77 -10.86 4.97 26.21
CA TRP A 77 -9.80 5.93 25.85
C TRP A 77 -9.01 5.49 24.62
N LEU A 78 -8.76 4.19 24.47
CA LEU A 78 -8.09 3.64 23.29
C LEU A 78 -8.91 3.88 22.02
N GLU A 79 -10.23 3.79 22.11
CA GLU A 79 -11.16 4.04 21.01
C GLU A 79 -11.38 5.53 20.70
N THR A 80 -11.04 6.45 21.61
CA THR A 80 -11.25 7.87 21.31
C THR A 80 -10.28 8.34 20.22
N ARG A 81 -10.84 9.07 19.25
CA ARG A 81 -10.07 9.73 18.19
C ARG A 81 -9.08 10.73 18.76
N ILE A 82 -7.91 10.78 18.14
CA ILE A 82 -6.84 11.71 18.52
C ILE A 82 -7.21 13.09 17.96
N LYS A 83 -7.24 14.10 18.84
CA LYS A 83 -7.38 15.51 18.43
C LYS A 83 -5.99 16.06 18.14
N TRP A 84 -5.60 16.06 16.87
CA TRP A 84 -4.31 16.58 16.43
C TRP A 84 -4.24 18.11 16.62
N PRO A 85 -3.05 18.67 16.93
CA PRO A 85 -2.89 20.11 17.03
C PRO A 85 -3.12 20.77 15.67
N GLU A 86 -3.79 21.92 15.67
CA GLU A 86 -3.96 22.75 14.48
C GLU A 86 -2.58 23.23 14.00
N CYS A 87 -2.20 22.79 12.81
CA CYS A 87 -0.97 23.20 12.12
C CYS A 87 -1.37 24.14 10.98
N GLU A 88 -0.59 25.19 10.76
CA GLU A 88 -0.91 26.20 9.74
C GLU A 88 -0.68 25.65 8.33
N SER A 89 0.30 24.76 8.19
CA SER A 89 0.70 24.19 6.92
C SER A 89 -0.10 22.95 6.50
N VAL A 90 -0.63 22.19 7.46
CA VAL A 90 -1.22 20.86 7.20
C VAL A 90 -2.39 20.56 8.13
N ASN A 91 -3.53 20.16 7.58
CA ASN A 91 -4.63 19.62 8.37
C ASN A 91 -4.41 18.13 8.65
N LEU A 92 -3.77 17.83 9.78
CA LEU A 92 -3.46 16.45 10.19
C LEU A 92 -4.71 15.57 10.37
N ALA A 93 -5.85 16.16 10.73
CA ALA A 93 -7.08 15.40 10.90
C ALA A 93 -7.51 14.77 9.58
N GLU A 94 -7.45 15.53 8.49
CA GLU A 94 -7.87 15.08 7.15
C GLU A 94 -7.02 13.90 6.65
N ILE A 95 -5.68 14.00 6.83
CA ILE A 95 -4.73 12.96 6.42
C ILE A 95 -5.02 11.62 7.13
N PHE A 96 -5.32 11.66 8.42
CA PHE A 96 -5.54 10.43 9.19
C PHE A 96 -6.98 9.92 9.09
N GLU A 97 -7.96 10.77 8.77
CA GLU A 97 -9.36 10.37 8.58
C GLU A 97 -9.60 9.61 7.26
N GLU A 98 -8.89 9.96 6.18
CA GLU A 98 -9.03 9.26 4.89
C GLU A 98 -8.63 7.78 4.96
N THR A 99 -7.74 7.41 5.89
CA THR A 99 -7.27 6.02 6.03
C THR A 99 -8.19 5.14 6.88
N GLY A 100 -9.08 5.73 7.69
CA GLY A 100 -9.92 5.01 8.65
C GLY A 100 -11.31 4.63 8.15
N ASN A 101 -11.79 5.24 7.06
CA ASN A 101 -13.15 5.01 6.52
C ASN A 101 -13.22 3.93 5.42
N LEU A 102 -12.20 3.08 5.29
CA LEU A 102 -12.24 1.92 4.37
C LEU A 102 -12.97 0.69 4.94
N ASP A 103 -13.48 0.77 6.17
CA ASP A 103 -14.38 -0.22 6.73
C ASP A 103 -15.84 0.17 6.46
N HIS A 104 -16.28 -0.15 5.25
CA HIS A 104 -17.55 -0.85 4.98
C HIS A 104 -18.74 -0.54 5.92
N GLU A 105 -19.22 0.70 5.97
CA GLU A 105 -20.62 0.95 6.33
C GLU A 105 -21.45 0.85 5.04
N PHE A 106 -21.97 -0.36 4.81
CA PHE A 106 -23.01 -0.61 3.81
C PHE A 106 -24.31 -0.05 4.38
N THR A 107 -24.44 1.27 4.43
CA THR A 107 -25.75 1.88 4.61
C THR A 107 -26.52 1.62 3.34
N GLU A 108 -27.50 0.71 3.43
CA GLU A 108 -28.63 0.62 2.51
C GLU A 108 -29.39 1.96 2.57
N GLU A 109 -28.82 3.00 1.97
CA GLU A 109 -29.59 4.20 1.66
C GLU A 109 -30.27 3.91 0.33
N ALA A 110 -31.52 3.49 0.44
CA ALA A 110 -32.45 3.30 -0.66
C ALA A 110 -32.69 4.64 -1.37
N ALA A 111 -31.74 5.05 -2.20
CA ALA A 111 -31.93 6.10 -3.17
C ALA A 111 -32.90 5.55 -4.23
N VAL A 112 -34.16 5.95 -4.08
CA VAL A 112 -35.22 5.83 -5.09
C VAL A 112 -34.75 6.57 -6.34
N LEU A 113 -34.13 5.84 -7.27
CA LEU A 113 -33.93 6.33 -8.63
C LEU A 113 -35.29 6.37 -9.34
N PRO A 114 -35.57 7.41 -10.15
CA PRO A 114 -36.80 7.49 -10.91
C PRO A 114 -36.77 6.42 -12.00
N VAL A 115 -37.59 5.38 -11.82
CA VAL A 115 -37.80 4.34 -12.83
C VAL A 115 -38.50 4.99 -14.01
N ALA A 116 -37.77 5.11 -15.12
CA ALA A 116 -38.33 5.43 -16.42
C ALA A 116 -39.46 4.44 -16.74
N SER A 117 -40.65 5.00 -16.93
CA SER A 117 -41.86 4.28 -17.29
C SER A 117 -41.67 3.56 -18.62
N THR A 118 -41.78 2.23 -18.64
CA THR A 118 -42.03 1.49 -19.88
C THR A 118 -42.96 0.30 -19.65
N SER A 119 -44.18 0.44 -20.18
CA SER A 119 -45.05 -0.58 -20.76
C SER A 119 -45.38 -1.87 -19.98
N LYS A 120 -46.56 -1.85 -19.36
CA LYS A 120 -47.73 -2.72 -19.64
C LYS A 120 -47.48 -3.92 -20.58
N ALA A 121 -47.48 -5.15 -20.04
CA ALA A 121 -47.98 -6.35 -20.71
C ALA A 121 -48.12 -7.56 -19.75
N THR A 122 -49.36 -8.05 -19.67
CA THR A 122 -49.80 -9.46 -19.62
C THR A 122 -49.09 -10.48 -18.73
N SER A 123 -49.89 -11.06 -17.83
CA SER A 123 -49.63 -12.23 -17.01
C SER A 123 -49.36 -13.48 -17.86
N ASP A 124 -48.13 -13.99 -17.80
CA ASP A 124 -47.81 -15.37 -18.16
C ASP A 124 -47.16 -16.07 -16.96
N MET A 125 -47.71 -17.23 -16.59
CA MET A 125 -47.18 -18.11 -15.54
C MET A 125 -45.84 -18.71 -15.99
N GLY A 126 -44.74 -18.03 -15.67
CA GLY A 126 -43.38 -18.52 -15.86
C GLY A 126 -42.86 -19.25 -14.64
N THR A 127 -42.33 -20.45 -14.84
CA THR A 127 -41.67 -21.31 -13.86
C THR A 127 -40.55 -20.55 -13.13
N SER A 128 -40.64 -20.45 -11.81
CA SER A 128 -39.68 -19.77 -10.94
C SER A 128 -38.35 -20.52 -10.93
N THR A 129 -37.41 -20.13 -11.78
CA THR A 129 -35.99 -20.48 -11.61
C THR A 129 -35.43 -19.63 -10.47
N ASP A 130 -34.96 -20.30 -9.42
CA ASP A 130 -34.39 -19.66 -8.23
C ASP A 130 -33.43 -18.52 -8.58
N ILE A 131 -33.64 -17.40 -7.90
CA ILE A 131 -32.85 -16.17 -8.05
C ILE A 131 -31.44 -16.47 -7.51
N ILE A 132 -30.53 -16.91 -8.40
CA ILE A 132 -29.12 -17.06 -8.05
C ILE A 132 -28.58 -15.66 -7.75
N SER A 133 -28.22 -15.43 -6.49
CA SER A 133 -27.60 -14.17 -6.07
C SER A 133 -26.34 -13.94 -6.88
N ARG A 134 -26.31 -12.79 -7.56
CA ARG A 134 -25.18 -12.42 -8.40
C ARG A 134 -24.01 -12.07 -7.50
N LYS A 135 -22.86 -12.73 -7.72
CA LYS A 135 -21.59 -12.34 -7.09
C LYS A 135 -21.32 -10.84 -7.34
N PRO A 136 -20.75 -10.13 -6.34
CA PRO A 136 -20.37 -8.73 -6.48
C PRO A 136 -19.37 -8.57 -7.64
N PHE A 137 -19.34 -7.40 -8.25
CA PHE A 137 -18.57 -7.17 -9.47
C PHE A 137 -17.07 -7.43 -9.27
N GLU A 138 -16.55 -7.10 -8.10
CA GLU A 138 -15.12 -7.20 -7.74
C GLU A 138 -14.61 -8.64 -7.79
N ASP A 139 -15.44 -9.60 -7.36
CA ASP A 139 -15.10 -11.04 -7.28
C ASP A 139 -15.22 -11.80 -8.61
N LEU A 140 -15.73 -11.15 -9.66
CA LEU A 140 -15.89 -11.78 -10.96
C LEU A 140 -14.54 -11.90 -11.69
N GLY A 141 -14.36 -13.00 -12.42
CA GLY A 141 -13.24 -13.13 -13.36
C GLY A 141 -13.38 -12.18 -14.56
N ASN A 142 -12.25 -11.87 -15.21
CA ASN A 142 -12.20 -10.89 -16.33
C ASN A 142 -13.23 -11.18 -17.45
N LYS A 143 -13.46 -12.45 -17.78
CA LYS A 143 -14.45 -12.84 -18.80
C LYS A 143 -15.89 -12.49 -18.39
N GLN A 144 -16.22 -12.61 -17.10
CA GLN A 144 -17.54 -12.25 -16.57
C GLN A 144 -17.69 -10.73 -16.40
N LYS A 145 -16.65 -10.03 -15.94
CA LYS A 145 -16.61 -8.56 -15.91
C LYS A 145 -16.88 -7.99 -17.31
N LYS A 146 -16.16 -8.47 -18.33
CA LYS A 146 -16.36 -8.06 -19.74
C LYS A 146 -17.78 -8.33 -20.25
N ARG A 147 -18.40 -9.46 -19.88
CA ARG A 147 -19.80 -9.74 -20.22
C ARG A 147 -20.78 -8.78 -19.55
N ARG A 148 -20.55 -8.42 -18.27
CA ARG A 148 -21.41 -7.47 -17.55
C ARG A 148 -21.22 -6.02 -18.02
N THR A 149 -20.00 -5.63 -18.39
CA THR A 149 -19.71 -4.29 -18.92
C THR A 149 -19.90 -4.18 -20.43
N GLY A 150 -20.35 -5.25 -21.11
CA GLY A 150 -20.53 -5.28 -22.56
C GLY A 150 -21.37 -4.12 -23.08
N THR A 151 -22.46 -3.81 -22.39
CA THR A 151 -23.36 -2.70 -22.75
C THR A 151 -22.75 -1.32 -22.49
N LEU A 152 -21.79 -1.22 -21.56
CA LEU A 152 -21.11 0.04 -21.24
C LEU A 152 -20.00 0.35 -22.26
N LEU A 153 -19.50 -0.65 -22.99
CA LEU A 153 -18.50 -0.45 -24.04
C LEU A 153 -19.07 0.26 -25.26
N ASP A 154 -20.39 0.27 -25.43
CA ASP A 154 -21.07 0.97 -26.53
C ASP A 154 -21.28 2.47 -26.24
N CYS A 155 -21.06 2.91 -24.99
CA CYS A 155 -21.14 4.31 -24.61
C CYS A 155 -19.90 5.09 -25.09
N PRO A 156 -20.04 6.37 -25.48
CA PRO A 156 -18.89 7.18 -25.86
C PRO A 156 -17.94 7.39 -24.67
N GLU A 157 -16.64 7.46 -24.97
CA GLU A 157 -15.58 7.59 -23.95
C GLU A 157 -15.77 8.82 -23.05
N GLU A 158 -16.28 9.92 -23.61
CA GLU A 158 -16.55 11.16 -22.88
C GLU A 158 -17.62 10.99 -21.79
N GLU A 159 -18.68 10.23 -22.07
CA GLU A 159 -19.73 9.96 -21.08
C GLU A 159 -19.23 9.05 -19.96
N LEU A 160 -18.44 8.02 -20.31
CA LEU A 160 -17.85 7.10 -19.34
C LEU A 160 -16.88 7.82 -18.40
N THR A 161 -16.03 8.69 -18.95
CA THR A 161 -15.08 9.46 -18.15
C THR A 161 -15.79 10.47 -17.25
N PHE A 162 -16.82 11.16 -17.75
CA PHE A 162 -17.62 12.07 -16.93
C PHE A 162 -18.35 11.33 -15.79
N ALA A 163 -18.97 10.19 -16.09
CA ALA A 163 -19.64 9.37 -15.08
C ALA A 163 -18.66 8.88 -14.00
N PHE A 164 -17.46 8.46 -14.41
CA PHE A 164 -16.41 8.03 -13.49
C PHE A 164 -15.91 9.17 -12.58
N VAL A 165 -15.59 10.33 -13.15
CA VAL A 165 -15.18 11.53 -12.39
C VAL A 165 -16.26 11.97 -11.41
N THR A 166 -17.53 11.95 -11.84
CA THR A 166 -18.67 12.29 -10.99
C THR A 166 -18.80 11.31 -9.82
N LYS A 167 -18.63 10.01 -10.07
CA LYS A 167 -18.67 8.98 -9.02
C LYS A 167 -17.51 9.12 -8.03
N LEU A 168 -16.33 9.52 -8.50
CA LEU A 168 -15.20 9.81 -7.61
C LEU A 168 -15.46 11.00 -6.69
N LYS A 169 -16.07 12.07 -7.22
CA LYS A 169 -16.48 13.23 -6.43
C LYS A 169 -17.55 12.86 -5.39
N SER A 170 -18.56 12.08 -5.76
CA SER A 170 -19.60 11.63 -4.81
C SER A 170 -19.04 10.76 -3.68
N ASN A 171 -17.92 10.07 -3.93
CA ASN A 171 -17.25 9.24 -2.93
C ASN A 171 -16.20 10.01 -2.11
N GLY A 172 -16.15 11.35 -2.20
CA GLY A 172 -15.20 12.20 -1.48
C GLY A 172 -13.77 12.22 -2.04
N LYS A 173 -13.51 11.53 -3.16
CA LYS A 173 -12.16 11.43 -3.77
C LYS A 173 -11.90 12.59 -4.74
N GLU A 174 -12.03 13.82 -4.26
CA GLU A 174 -11.96 15.02 -5.11
C GLU A 174 -10.58 15.21 -5.77
N VAL A 175 -9.51 14.96 -5.04
CA VAL A 175 -8.14 15.14 -5.54
C VAL A 175 -7.89 14.23 -6.75
N LEU A 176 -8.26 12.95 -6.63
CA LEU A 176 -8.15 11.97 -7.71
C LEU A 176 -9.01 12.37 -8.92
N ALA A 177 -10.23 12.85 -8.68
CA ALA A 177 -11.12 13.32 -9.74
C ALA A 177 -10.51 14.50 -10.52
N ARG A 178 -9.86 15.45 -9.84
CA ARG A 178 -9.14 16.57 -10.48
C ARG A 178 -7.93 16.10 -11.29
N ILE A 179 -7.17 15.13 -10.78
CA ILE A 179 -6.03 14.53 -11.50
C ILE A 179 -6.50 13.88 -12.80
N ILE A 180 -7.55 13.04 -12.73
CA ILE A 180 -8.09 12.36 -13.91
C ILE A 180 -8.64 13.37 -14.93
N ASP A 181 -9.41 14.36 -14.49
CA ASP A 181 -9.93 15.42 -15.37
C ASP A 181 -8.80 16.20 -16.07
N HIS A 182 -7.70 16.47 -15.37
CA HIS A 182 -6.52 17.11 -15.95
C HIS A 182 -5.77 16.21 -16.93
N LEU A 183 -5.66 14.91 -16.65
CA LEU A 183 -5.04 13.93 -17.55
C LEU A 183 -5.84 13.73 -18.83
N ILE A 184 -7.17 13.73 -18.75
CA ILE A 184 -8.05 13.67 -19.93
C ILE A 184 -7.84 14.89 -20.82
N LYS A 185 -7.70 16.08 -20.22
CA LYS A 185 -7.45 17.34 -20.96
C LYS A 185 -6.04 17.45 -21.53
N LYS A 186 -5.04 16.82 -20.90
CA LYS A 186 -3.61 16.95 -21.24
C LYS A 186 -2.90 15.59 -21.15
N PRO A 187 -3.07 14.70 -22.14
CA PRO A 187 -2.46 13.36 -22.13
C PRO A 187 -0.93 13.38 -22.16
N GLU A 188 -0.32 14.46 -22.65
CA GLU A 188 1.15 14.61 -22.68
C GLU A 188 1.78 14.58 -21.28
N LYS A 189 1.03 15.04 -20.26
CA LYS A 189 1.49 15.11 -18.87
C LYS A 189 1.41 13.78 -18.12
N VAL A 190 0.92 12.72 -18.76
CA VAL A 190 0.85 11.37 -18.15
C VAL A 190 2.24 10.92 -17.70
N LYS A 191 3.30 11.22 -18.45
CA LYS A 191 4.69 10.84 -18.08
C LYS A 191 5.16 11.53 -16.80
N ASP A 192 4.79 12.78 -16.59
CA ASP A 192 5.17 13.53 -15.41
C ASP A 192 4.44 12.97 -14.17
N VAL A 193 3.15 12.64 -14.32
CA VAL A 193 2.35 12.02 -13.26
C VAL A 193 2.83 10.60 -12.95
N ASP A 194 3.18 9.83 -13.97
CA ASP A 194 3.77 8.49 -13.84
C ASP A 194 5.11 8.56 -13.09
N SER A 195 5.94 9.56 -13.40
CA SER A 195 7.13 9.81 -12.61
C SER A 195 6.76 10.11 -11.16
N PHE A 196 5.91 11.08 -10.86
CA PHE A 196 5.56 11.41 -9.46
C PHE A 196 4.95 10.25 -8.66
N LEU A 197 4.02 9.51 -9.25
CA LEU A 197 3.33 8.41 -8.56
C LEU A 197 4.24 7.20 -8.34
N PHE A 198 5.13 6.89 -9.29
CA PHE A 198 5.95 5.68 -9.27
C PHE A 198 7.44 5.93 -9.01
N ILE A 199 7.88 7.19 -8.83
CA ILE A 199 9.27 7.53 -8.42
C ILE A 199 9.61 6.83 -7.10
N ASN A 200 8.65 6.73 -6.18
CA ASN A 200 8.86 6.07 -4.88
C ASN A 200 8.82 4.53 -4.96
N GLU A 201 8.41 3.94 -6.08
CA GLU A 201 8.34 2.49 -6.26
C GLU A 201 9.50 1.92 -7.07
N LYS A 202 10.32 2.78 -7.69
CA LYS A 202 11.59 2.35 -8.29
C LYS A 202 12.60 2.05 -7.18
N LYS A 203 12.32 0.99 -6.42
CA LYS A 203 13.32 0.31 -5.60
C LYS A 203 14.50 0.04 -6.51
N GLU A 204 15.64 0.64 -6.19
CA GLU A 204 16.88 0.36 -6.89
C GLU A 204 17.05 -1.17 -6.92
N SER A 205 17.03 -1.73 -8.12
CA SER A 205 17.34 -3.14 -8.29
C SER A 205 18.84 -3.27 -8.11
N MET A 206 19.25 -4.03 -7.09
CA MET A 206 20.66 -4.36 -6.89
C MET A 206 21.21 -5.00 -8.16
N GLN A 207 22.40 -4.56 -8.60
CA GLN A 207 23.02 -5.11 -9.81
C GLN A 207 23.36 -6.59 -9.59
N GLU A 208 23.34 -7.37 -10.67
CA GLU A 208 23.57 -8.82 -10.63
C GLU A 208 24.95 -9.17 -10.02
N ASP A 209 25.97 -8.38 -10.34
CA ASP A 209 27.34 -8.59 -9.86
C ASP A 209 27.50 -8.21 -8.37
N GLN A 210 26.80 -7.15 -7.92
CA GLN A 210 26.75 -6.78 -6.50
C GLN A 210 26.07 -7.88 -5.68
N ASP A 211 24.95 -8.39 -6.19
CA ASP A 211 24.17 -9.45 -5.52
C ASP A 211 24.96 -10.77 -5.46
N LEU A 212 25.75 -11.06 -6.51
CA LEU A 212 26.69 -12.17 -6.53
C LEU A 212 27.81 -11.99 -5.50
N ALA A 213 28.40 -10.79 -5.42
CA ALA A 213 29.41 -10.49 -4.43
C ALA A 213 28.86 -10.65 -3.00
N LEU A 214 27.65 -10.14 -2.73
CA LEU A 214 26.97 -10.29 -1.44
C LEU A 214 26.72 -11.76 -1.09
N THR A 215 26.17 -12.53 -2.04
CA THR A 215 25.87 -13.95 -1.86
C THR A 215 27.13 -14.75 -1.52
N THR A 216 28.24 -14.44 -2.19
CA THR A 216 29.53 -15.11 -1.99
C THR A 216 30.20 -14.69 -0.69
N SER A 217 30.15 -13.39 -0.34
CA SER A 217 30.76 -12.86 0.89
C SER A 217 30.07 -13.37 2.16
N LEU A 218 28.78 -13.68 2.07
CA LEU A 218 27.95 -14.16 3.19
C LEU A 218 27.71 -15.69 3.18
N ASP A 219 28.33 -16.42 2.25
CA ASP A 219 28.12 -17.87 2.05
C ASP A 219 26.64 -18.28 2.07
N LEU A 220 25.82 -17.54 1.31
CA LEU A 220 24.38 -17.80 1.26
C LEU A 220 24.09 -19.03 0.39
N SER A 221 23.41 -20.01 0.99
CA SER A 221 22.79 -21.08 0.22
C SER A 221 21.62 -20.54 -0.60
N LYS A 222 21.22 -21.28 -1.65
CA LYS A 222 20.05 -20.93 -2.49
C LYS A 222 18.81 -20.61 -1.64
N TRP A 223 18.55 -21.44 -0.62
CA TRP A 223 17.40 -21.25 0.26
C TRP A 223 17.55 -19.98 1.10
N LYS A 224 18.72 -19.74 1.72
CA LYS A 224 18.98 -18.51 2.48
C LYS A 224 18.79 -17.26 1.64
N TYR A 225 19.27 -17.27 0.38
CA TYR A 225 19.09 -16.17 -0.56
C TYR A 225 17.61 -15.91 -0.88
N LEU A 226 16.83 -16.96 -1.19
CA LEU A 226 15.39 -16.82 -1.48
C LEU A 226 14.62 -16.29 -0.26
N THR A 227 14.97 -16.76 0.94
CA THR A 227 14.40 -16.26 2.20
C THR A 227 14.74 -14.78 2.40
N LEU A 228 16.01 -14.40 2.21
CA LEU A 228 16.47 -13.01 2.32
C LEU A 228 15.74 -12.10 1.33
N ARG A 229 15.58 -12.54 0.09
CA ARG A 229 14.85 -11.82 -0.95
C ARG A 229 13.37 -11.63 -0.62
N SER A 230 12.72 -12.65 -0.08
CA SER A 230 11.34 -12.54 0.39
C SER A 230 11.22 -11.50 1.50
N ALA A 231 12.12 -11.57 2.49
CA ALA A 231 12.15 -10.65 3.62
C ALA A 231 12.43 -9.19 3.22
N LEU A 232 13.32 -8.98 2.24
CA LEU A 232 13.71 -7.65 1.77
C LEU A 232 12.84 -7.10 0.63
N SER A 233 11.87 -7.85 0.12
CA SER A 233 11.03 -7.46 -1.04
C SER A 233 10.35 -6.09 -0.89
N GLN A 234 10.11 -5.65 0.35
CA GLN A 234 9.52 -4.36 0.67
C GLN A 234 10.51 -3.18 0.58
N GLN A 235 11.81 -3.41 0.75
CA GLN A 235 12.83 -2.37 0.85
C GLN A 235 13.77 -2.37 -0.36
N LEU A 236 14.24 -3.56 -0.77
CA LEU A 236 15.23 -3.73 -1.82
C LEU A 236 14.78 -4.80 -2.81
N LYS A 237 14.86 -4.50 -4.11
CA LYS A 237 14.49 -5.44 -5.15
C LYS A 237 15.71 -6.28 -5.55
N LEU A 238 15.92 -7.38 -4.84
CA LEU A 238 16.97 -8.33 -5.22
C LEU A 238 16.61 -9.05 -6.54
N PRO A 239 17.61 -9.32 -7.41
CA PRO A 239 17.44 -10.11 -8.63
C PRO A 239 16.77 -11.47 -8.40
N PHE A 240 16.26 -12.08 -9.47
CA PHE A 240 15.84 -13.47 -9.40
C PHE A 240 17.07 -14.38 -9.39
N TYR A 241 16.98 -15.53 -8.71
CA TYR A 241 18.09 -16.47 -8.60
C TYR A 241 18.63 -16.97 -9.95
N HIS A 242 17.82 -17.00 -11.02
CA HIS A 242 18.32 -17.36 -12.35
C HIS A 242 19.35 -16.36 -12.88
N LYS A 243 19.16 -15.06 -12.63
CA LYS A 243 20.10 -14.00 -13.01
C LYS A 243 21.40 -14.13 -12.24
N LEU A 244 21.31 -14.50 -10.96
CA LEU A 244 22.47 -14.80 -10.13
C LEU A 244 23.26 -15.99 -10.67
N LEU A 245 22.58 -17.03 -11.17
CA LEU A 245 23.22 -18.17 -11.84
C LEU A 245 23.87 -17.77 -13.16
N GLU A 246 23.25 -16.90 -13.95
CA GLU A 246 23.83 -16.35 -15.17
C GLU A 246 25.08 -15.53 -14.88
N ALA A 247 25.04 -14.66 -13.87
CA ALA A 247 26.20 -13.93 -13.39
C ALA A 247 27.31 -14.87 -12.90
N LYS A 248 26.97 -15.92 -12.13
CA LYS A 248 27.93 -16.96 -11.74
C LYS A 248 28.58 -17.61 -12.96
N LYS A 249 27.79 -18.06 -13.93
CA LYS A 249 28.29 -18.69 -15.16
C LYS A 249 29.24 -17.77 -15.92
N ARG A 250 28.95 -16.46 -15.96
CA ARG A 250 29.79 -15.44 -16.59
C ARG A 250 31.17 -15.32 -15.93
N CYS A 251 31.29 -15.63 -14.64
CA CYS A 251 32.56 -15.61 -13.91
C CYS A 251 33.39 -16.89 -14.06
N TYR A 252 32.83 -17.97 -14.63
CA TYR A 252 33.60 -19.19 -14.90
C TYR A 252 34.18 -19.14 -16.32
N PRO A 253 35.39 -19.67 -16.53
CA PRO A 253 35.96 -19.79 -17.87
C PRO A 253 35.05 -20.67 -18.76
N ASP A 254 35.02 -20.36 -20.05
CA ASP A 254 34.24 -21.12 -21.01
C ASP A 254 34.73 -22.57 -21.08
N ALA A 255 33.83 -23.50 -21.40
CA ALA A 255 34.16 -24.92 -21.51
C ALA A 255 35.26 -25.22 -22.55
N ARG A 256 35.50 -24.29 -23.49
CA ARG A 256 36.57 -24.40 -24.50
C ARG A 256 37.96 -24.11 -23.93
N ASP A 257 38.04 -23.41 -22.81
CA ASP A 257 39.28 -23.03 -22.15
C ASP A 257 39.75 -24.06 -21.10
N ILE A 258 38.97 -25.14 -20.94
CA ILE A 258 39.24 -26.25 -20.03
C ILE A 258 39.69 -27.45 -20.87
N GLU A 259 40.99 -27.73 -20.86
CA GLU A 259 41.58 -28.92 -21.48
C GLU A 259 41.71 -30.00 -20.40
N ILE A 260 40.96 -31.11 -20.55
CA ILE A 260 41.02 -32.27 -19.64
C ILE A 260 41.89 -33.34 -20.30
N SER A 261 42.98 -33.71 -19.63
CA SER A 261 43.87 -34.82 -19.99
C SER A 261 43.81 -35.91 -18.93
N GLU A 262 44.34 -37.11 -19.23
CA GLU A 262 44.45 -38.21 -18.26
C GLU A 262 45.31 -37.81 -17.04
N ASP A 263 46.32 -36.96 -17.26
CA ASP A 263 47.24 -36.50 -16.22
C ASP A 263 46.75 -35.29 -15.42
N GLY A 264 45.63 -34.65 -15.81
CA GLY A 264 45.09 -33.50 -15.09
C GLY A 264 44.24 -32.54 -15.92
N VAL A 265 43.87 -31.42 -15.30
CA VAL A 265 43.04 -30.38 -15.90
C VAL A 265 43.85 -29.10 -16.08
N LYS A 266 43.91 -28.60 -17.32
CA LYS A 266 44.56 -27.33 -17.65
C LYS A 266 43.49 -26.30 -17.99
N VAL A 267 43.36 -25.29 -17.14
CA VAL A 267 42.43 -24.17 -17.34
C VAL A 267 43.23 -22.96 -17.80
N LYS A 268 42.88 -22.38 -18.95
CA LYS A 268 43.46 -21.10 -19.38
C LYS A 268 42.82 -20.01 -18.53
N LEU A 269 43.58 -19.51 -17.54
CA LEU A 269 43.14 -18.37 -16.74
C LEU A 269 43.13 -17.11 -17.64
N GLN A 270 42.04 -16.35 -17.58
CA GLN A 270 42.02 -14.99 -18.14
C GLN A 270 42.99 -14.11 -17.34
N ALA A 271 43.72 -13.23 -18.03
CA ALA A 271 44.58 -12.24 -17.38
C ALA A 271 43.72 -11.28 -16.55
N LEU A 272 44.10 -11.10 -15.28
CA LEU A 272 43.49 -10.18 -14.32
C LEU A 272 43.68 -8.71 -14.72
#